data_AF-A0A7Z9IWS6-F1
#
_entry.id   AF-A0A7Z9IWS6-F1
#
_cell.length_a   1.000
_cell.length_b   1.000
_cell.length_c   1.000
_cell.angle_alpha   90.00
_cell.angle_beta   90.00
_cell.angle_gamma   90.00
#
_symmetry.space_group_name_H-M   'P 1'
#
loop_
_entity.id
_entity.type
_entity.pdbx_description
1 polymer ?
#
loop_
_entity_poly.entity_id
_entity_poly.type
_entity_poly.pdbx_seq_one_letter_code
_entity_poly.pdbx_strand_id
1 'polypeptide(L)'
;MLSITRRKLIYLLPLGAIWAPLTSIAQGFATFNRSKLRVVTKSGKHEFIVEIAVTDRQHSQGLMFRQSLAKNAGMLFDYKVPTSITMWMKNTYIPLDMIFIGNDGRVINVVQRAIPFSENVI
;
A
#
# COMPACT_ATOMS: atom_id res chain seq x y z
N MET A 1 55.77 31.80 -51.43
CA MET A 1 54.51 32.58 -51.56
C MET A 1 53.37 31.57 -51.74
N LEU A 2 52.21 31.83 -51.12
CA LEU A 2 51.03 30.97 -50.88
C LEU A 2 51.17 29.95 -49.73
N SER A 3 50.21 29.73 -48.83
CA SER A 3 49.14 30.53 -48.23
C SER A 3 48.60 29.63 -47.10
N ILE A 4 48.74 30.05 -45.85
CA ILE A 4 48.17 29.38 -44.67
C ILE A 4 46.67 29.69 -44.64
N THR A 5 45.84 28.67 -44.86
CA THR A 5 44.39 28.79 -44.71
C THR A 5 43.94 28.03 -43.47
N ARG A 6 43.75 28.76 -42.36
CA ARG A 6 42.97 28.32 -41.21
C ARG A 6 41.51 28.11 -41.66
N ARG A 7 40.86 27.00 -41.27
CA ARG A 7 39.46 26.98 -40.78
C ARG A 7 39.00 25.56 -40.40
N LYS A 8 38.88 25.36 -39.08
CA LYS A 8 37.90 24.56 -38.32
C LYS A 8 37.20 23.41 -39.07
N LEU A 9 37.55 22.16 -38.72
CA LEU A 9 36.74 20.99 -39.04
C LEU A 9 36.36 20.24 -37.76
N ILE A 10 35.19 20.64 -37.24
CA ILE A 10 34.09 19.79 -36.72
C ILE A 10 34.49 18.66 -35.76
N TYR A 11 34.24 18.89 -34.47
CA TYR A 11 34.09 17.84 -33.46
C TYR A 11 32.82 17.03 -33.76
N LEU A 12 32.97 15.80 -34.25
CA LEU A 12 31.93 14.78 -34.23
C LEU A 12 32.08 13.96 -32.94
N LEU A 13 31.49 14.45 -31.86
CA LEU A 13 31.12 13.57 -30.74
C LEU A 13 30.05 12.62 -31.26
N PRO A 14 30.23 11.28 -31.20
CA PRO A 14 29.08 10.41 -31.30
C PRO A 14 28.30 10.61 -30.01
N LEU A 15 27.27 11.46 -30.07
CA LEU A 15 26.13 11.40 -29.18
C LEU A 15 25.44 10.05 -29.44
N GLY A 16 26.07 8.98 -28.95
CA GLY A 16 25.44 7.69 -28.79
C GLY A 16 24.37 7.86 -27.73
N ALA A 17 23.17 8.23 -28.18
CA ALA A 17 21.98 8.22 -27.37
C ALA A 17 21.84 6.83 -26.76
N ILE A 18 22.13 6.72 -25.47
CA ILE A 18 21.83 5.54 -24.66
C ILE A 18 20.31 5.48 -24.65
N TRP A 19 19.73 4.71 -25.56
CA TRP A 19 18.30 4.41 -25.53
C TRP A 19 18.09 3.43 -24.39
N ALA A 20 18.05 3.96 -23.16
CA ALA A 20 17.59 3.19 -22.02
C ALA A 20 16.10 2.93 -22.26
N PRO A 21 15.66 1.66 -22.34
CA PRO A 21 14.24 1.39 -22.32
C PRO A 21 13.70 1.89 -20.99
N LEU A 22 12.81 2.87 -21.03
CA LEU A 22 11.94 3.22 -19.90
C LEU A 22 11.09 1.99 -19.63
N THR A 23 11.59 1.07 -18.81
CA THR A 23 10.79 -0.05 -18.32
C THR A 23 9.72 0.54 -17.42
N SER A 24 8.52 0.70 -17.98
CA SER A 24 7.33 1.09 -17.24
C SER A 24 7.06 0.00 -16.20
N ILE A 25 7.32 0.28 -14.93
CA ILE A 25 6.94 -0.63 -13.85
C ILE A 25 5.43 -0.50 -13.69
N ALA A 26 4.67 -1.36 -14.36
CA ALA A 26 3.25 -1.52 -14.07
C ALA A 26 3.11 -1.94 -12.60
N GLN A 27 2.64 -1.03 -11.75
CA GLN A 27 2.44 -1.29 -10.34
C GLN A 27 1.16 -2.14 -10.18
N GLY A 28 1.27 -3.47 -10.20
CA GLY A 28 0.15 -4.41 -9.95
C GLY A 28 -0.38 -4.36 -8.51
N PHE A 29 -1.34 -5.21 -8.15
CA PHE A 29 -1.80 -5.31 -6.75
C PHE A 29 -0.70 -5.82 -5.82
N ALA A 30 -0.61 -5.27 -4.61
CA ALA A 30 0.28 -5.74 -3.57
C ALA A 30 -0.06 -7.18 -3.18
N THR A 31 0.97 -7.97 -2.90
CA THR A 31 0.85 -9.30 -2.30
C THR A 31 0.85 -9.18 -0.79
N PHE A 32 0.13 -10.08 -0.10
CA PHE A 32 0.01 -10.05 1.37
C PHE A 32 0.28 -11.45 1.95
N ASN A 33 1.08 -11.49 3.01
CA ASN A 33 1.24 -12.71 3.81
C ASN A 33 0.00 -12.92 4.68
N ARG A 34 -0.29 -14.17 5.04
CA ARG A 34 -1.43 -14.50 5.91
C ARG A 34 -0.98 -15.02 7.26
N SER A 35 -1.74 -14.69 8.30
CA SER A 35 -1.51 -15.17 9.66
C SER A 35 -2.83 -15.43 10.38
N LYS A 36 -2.77 -16.16 11.49
CA LYS A 36 -3.90 -16.33 12.41
C LYS A 36 -3.91 -15.15 13.39
N LEU A 37 -5.07 -14.55 13.59
CA LEU A 37 -5.32 -13.53 14.59
C LEU A 37 -6.42 -14.01 15.54
N ARG A 38 -6.24 -13.79 16.84
CA ARG A 38 -7.26 -14.11 17.85
C ARG A 38 -7.63 -12.85 18.62
N VAL A 39 -8.92 -12.54 18.63
CA VAL A 39 -9.49 -11.47 19.44
C VAL A 39 -10.15 -12.10 20.67
N VAL A 40 -9.76 -11.65 21.86
CA VAL A 40 -10.29 -12.15 23.13
C VAL A 40 -11.24 -11.11 23.71
N THR A 41 -12.49 -11.49 23.92
CA THR A 41 -13.53 -10.64 24.51
C THR A 41 -14.12 -11.33 25.75
N LYS A 42 -15.00 -10.62 26.47
CA LYS A 42 -15.79 -11.22 27.56
C LYS A 42 -16.68 -12.38 27.10
N SER A 43 -17.12 -12.36 25.83
CA SER A 43 -17.98 -13.40 25.25
C SER A 43 -17.20 -14.61 24.72
N GLY A 44 -15.87 -14.54 24.66
CA GLY A 44 -15.03 -15.67 24.25
C GLY A 44 -13.88 -15.26 23.32
N LYS A 45 -13.33 -16.27 22.64
CA LYS A 45 -12.22 -16.12 21.69
C LYS A 45 -12.78 -16.19 20.28
N HIS A 46 -12.42 -15.20 19.45
CA HIS A 46 -12.79 -15.13 18.04
C HIS A 46 -11.53 -15.25 17.19
N GLU A 47 -11.52 -16.21 16.26
CA GLU A 47 -10.35 -16.49 15.41
C GLU A 47 -10.57 -15.99 13.98
N PHE A 48 -9.52 -15.38 13.43
CA PHE A 48 -9.50 -14.81 12.10
C PHE A 48 -8.25 -15.26 11.34
N ILE A 49 -8.38 -15.41 10.03
CA ILE A 49 -7.25 -15.49 9.09
C ILE A 49 -7.07 -14.11 8.46
N VAL A 50 -5.98 -13.44 8.79
CA VAL A 50 -5.73 -12.06 8.35
C VAL A 50 -4.61 -12.00 7.33
N GLU A 51 -4.78 -11.16 6.32
CA GLU A 51 -3.68 -10.66 5.49
C GLU A 51 -2.88 -9.61 6.27
N ILE A 52 -1.57 -9.58 6.12
CA ILE A 52 -0.68 -8.63 6.83
C ILE A 52 -0.19 -7.57 5.86
N ALA A 53 -0.56 -6.33 6.13
CA ALA A 53 -0.05 -5.15 5.45
C ALA A 53 1.06 -4.52 6.31
N VAL A 54 2.26 -4.34 5.73
CA VAL A 54 3.47 -3.84 6.43
C VAL A 54 4.11 -2.68 5.68
N THR A 55 4.07 -2.70 4.35
CA THR A 55 4.65 -1.65 3.50
C THR A 55 3.64 -0.55 3.22
N ASP A 56 4.12 0.66 2.92
CA ASP A 56 3.24 1.80 2.58
C ASP A 56 2.30 1.48 1.42
N ARG A 57 2.77 0.71 0.43
CA ARG A 57 1.95 0.25 -0.70
C ARG A 57 0.85 -0.71 -0.25
N GLN A 58 1.15 -1.64 0.65
CA GLN A 58 0.15 -2.54 1.22
C GLN A 58 -0.85 -1.78 2.09
N HIS A 59 -0.38 -0.82 2.88
CA HIS A 59 -1.23 0.05 3.70
C HIS A 59 -2.18 0.89 2.83
N SER A 60 -1.66 1.53 1.78
CA SER A 60 -2.46 2.36 0.89
C SER A 60 -3.49 1.56 0.10
N GLN A 61 -3.15 0.32 -0.27
CA GLN A 61 -4.08 -0.56 -1.00
C GLN A 61 -5.14 -1.16 -0.08
N GLY A 62 -4.76 -1.64 1.11
CA GLY A 62 -5.69 -2.28 2.03
C GLY A 62 -6.56 -3.37 1.37
N LEU A 63 -7.86 -3.31 1.64
CA LEU A 63 -8.89 -4.20 1.07
C LEU A 63 -9.59 -3.61 -0.17
N MET A 64 -8.97 -2.62 -0.84
CA MET A 64 -9.54 -2.05 -2.07
C MET A 64 -9.83 -3.14 -3.10
N PHE A 65 -10.89 -2.91 -3.87
CA PHE A 65 -11.34 -3.74 -4.99
C PHE A 65 -11.78 -5.18 -4.64
N ARG A 66 -11.82 -5.55 -3.36
CA ARG A 66 -12.34 -6.85 -2.91
C ARG A 66 -13.87 -6.85 -3.01
N GLN A 67 -14.42 -7.81 -3.76
CA GLN A 67 -15.88 -7.98 -3.89
C GLN A 67 -16.50 -8.69 -2.68
N SER A 68 -15.71 -9.47 -1.94
CA SER A 68 -16.15 -10.20 -0.75
C SER A 68 -14.99 -10.44 0.21
N LEU A 69 -15.35 -10.71 1.47
CA LEU A 69 -14.44 -11.12 2.52
C LEU A 69 -15.14 -12.19 3.37
N ALA A 70 -14.45 -13.28 3.68
CA ALA A 70 -15.02 -14.33 4.51
C ALA A 70 -15.28 -13.80 5.93
N LYS A 71 -16.27 -14.37 6.63
CA LYS A 71 -16.71 -13.93 7.97
C LYS A 71 -15.57 -13.92 9.01
N ASN A 72 -14.61 -14.83 8.88
CA ASN A 72 -13.44 -14.98 9.73
C ASN A 72 -12.15 -14.55 9.00
N ALA A 73 -12.25 -13.66 8.03
CA ALA A 73 -11.09 -13.10 7.35
C ALA A 73 -10.97 -11.59 7.61
N GLY A 74 -9.76 -11.06 7.45
CA GLY A 74 -9.51 -9.64 7.63
C GLY A 74 -8.13 -9.23 7.13
N MET A 75 -7.74 -8.00 7.45
CA MET A 75 -6.40 -7.48 7.21
C MET A 75 -5.89 -6.80 8.48
N LEU A 76 -4.64 -7.09 8.86
CA LEU A 76 -3.93 -6.43 9.94
C LEU A 76 -2.90 -5.46 9.34
N PHE A 77 -3.00 -4.20 9.73
CA PHE A 77 -2.05 -3.15 9.37
C PHE A 77 -1.01 -3.05 10.48
N ASP A 78 0.23 -3.47 10.19
CA ASP A 78 1.32 -3.55 11.16
C ASP A 78 2.35 -2.45 10.89
N TYR A 79 2.20 -1.35 11.62
CA TYR A 79 3.05 -0.16 11.50
C TYR A 79 4.40 -0.27 12.22
N LYS A 80 4.68 -1.37 12.94
CA LYS A 80 5.90 -1.64 13.75
C LYS A 80 6.17 -0.67 14.92
N VAL A 81 5.81 0.60 14.78
CA VAL A 81 5.95 1.65 15.78
C VAL A 81 4.58 2.27 16.08
N PRO A 82 4.29 2.63 17.34
CA PRO A 82 3.05 3.31 17.68
C PRO A 82 2.92 4.61 16.89
N THR A 83 1.88 4.70 16.07
CA THR A 83 1.67 5.80 15.13
C THR A 83 0.20 6.18 15.15
N SER A 84 -0.09 7.48 15.05
CA SER A 84 -1.44 7.96 14.74
C SER A 84 -1.72 7.66 13.28
N ILE A 85 -2.66 6.74 13.04
CA ILE A 85 -3.03 6.31 11.70
C ILE A 85 -4.42 6.83 11.37
N THR A 86 -4.61 7.14 10.10
CA THR A 86 -5.89 7.52 9.53
C THR A 86 -6.27 6.51 8.48
N MET A 87 -7.55 6.18 8.40
CA MET A 87 -8.07 5.27 7.39
C MET A 87 -9.21 5.90 6.58
N TRP A 88 -9.48 5.32 5.42
CA TRP A 88 -10.64 5.62 4.58
C TRP A 88 -11.17 4.35 3.94
N MET A 89 -12.28 4.46 3.20
CA MET A 89 -12.92 3.37 2.47
C MET A 89 -12.86 3.55 0.95
N LYS A 90 -11.99 4.45 0.46
CA LYS A 90 -11.76 4.67 -0.97
C LYS A 90 -11.60 3.34 -1.69
N ASN A 91 -12.33 3.13 -2.79
CA ASN A 91 -12.31 1.91 -3.60
C ASN A 91 -12.60 0.59 -2.85
N THR A 92 -13.18 0.63 -1.65
CA THR A 92 -13.57 -0.58 -0.90
C THR A 92 -15.06 -0.82 -1.06
N TYR A 93 -15.44 -1.94 -1.68
CA TYR A 93 -16.82 -2.27 -2.04
C TYR A 93 -17.67 -2.78 -0.88
N ILE A 94 -17.03 -3.46 0.08
CA ILE A 94 -17.69 -4.11 1.19
C ILE A 94 -17.63 -3.23 2.45
N PRO A 95 -18.70 -3.15 3.26
CA PRO A 95 -18.65 -2.46 4.54
C PRO A 95 -17.73 -3.25 5.49
N LEU A 96 -16.94 -2.53 6.29
CA LEU A 96 -15.95 -3.12 7.19
C LEU A 96 -16.08 -2.54 8.60
N ASP A 97 -15.78 -3.36 9.59
CA ASP A 97 -15.52 -2.89 10.94
C ASP A 97 -14.00 -2.65 11.08
N MET A 98 -13.62 -1.43 11.46
CA MET A 98 -12.22 -1.06 11.73
C MET A 98 -11.95 -1.13 13.23
N ILE A 99 -10.95 -1.91 13.62
CA ILE A 99 -10.57 -2.11 15.01
C ILE A 99 -9.17 -1.54 15.21
N PHE A 100 -9.07 -0.46 15.99
CA PHE A 100 -7.79 0.17 16.32
C PHE A 100 -7.23 -0.46 17.58
N ILE A 101 -5.97 -0.88 17.52
CA ILE A 101 -5.30 -1.65 18.58
C ILE A 101 -4.09 -0.83 19.07
N GLY A 102 -4.00 -0.66 20.39
CA GLY A 102 -2.86 -0.02 21.05
C GLY A 102 -1.60 -0.90 21.03
N ASN A 103 -0.47 -0.32 21.45
CA ASN A 103 0.82 -1.02 21.50
C ASN A 103 0.84 -2.21 22.50
N ASP A 104 -0.08 -2.22 23.47
CA ASP A 104 -0.29 -3.28 24.46
C ASP A 104 -1.21 -4.41 23.95
N GLY A 105 -1.66 -4.32 22.69
CA GLY A 105 -2.56 -5.29 22.07
C GLY A 105 -4.03 -5.12 22.46
N ARG A 106 -4.40 -4.04 23.18
CA ARG A 106 -5.80 -3.77 23.54
C ARG A 106 -6.50 -2.97 22.45
N VAL A 107 -7.80 -3.26 22.26
CA VAL A 107 -8.66 -2.46 21.39
C VAL A 107 -8.91 -1.10 22.04
N ILE A 108 -8.55 -0.03 21.35
CA ILE A 108 -8.72 1.35 21.81
C ILE A 108 -9.93 2.04 21.16
N ASN A 109 -10.30 1.63 19.94
CA ASN A 109 -11.46 2.17 19.23
C ASN A 109 -12.00 1.14 18.23
N VAL A 110 -13.30 1.22 17.94
CA VAL A 110 -13.97 0.42 16.92
C VAL A 110 -14.89 1.32 16.11
N VAL A 111 -14.69 1.34 14.78
CA VAL A 111 -15.59 2.00 13.83
C VAL A 111 -16.35 0.91 13.10
N GLN A 112 -17.64 0.79 13.39
CA GLN A 112 -18.49 -0.26 12.84
C GLN A 112 -19.08 0.18 11.50
N ARG A 113 -19.21 -0.78 10.57
CA ARG A 113 -19.90 -0.62 9.30
C ARG A 113 -19.45 0.63 8.54
N ALA A 114 -18.13 0.80 8.40
CA ALA A 114 -17.55 1.88 7.62
C ALA A 114 -18.15 1.89 6.20
N ILE A 115 -18.42 3.10 5.69
CA ILE A 115 -19.23 3.30 4.48
C ILE A 115 -18.37 3.00 3.24
N PRO A 116 -18.77 2.05 2.36
CA PRO A 116 -18.07 1.77 1.11
C PRO A 116 -17.80 3.04 0.29
N PHE A 117 -16.65 3.10 -0.38
CA PHE A 117 -16.18 4.22 -1.20
C PHE A 117 -15.96 5.57 -0.49
N SER A 118 -16.24 5.68 0.82
CA SER A 118 -16.06 6.93 1.54
C SER A 118 -14.59 7.36 1.57
N GLU A 119 -14.32 8.61 1.22
CA GLU A 119 -13.00 9.25 1.39
C GLU A 119 -12.92 10.09 2.68
N ASN A 120 -13.96 10.04 3.53
CA ASN A 120 -13.90 10.66 4.85
C ASN A 120 -12.83 9.98 5.69
N VAL A 121 -11.94 10.80 6.23
CA VAL A 121 -10.89 10.41 7.17
C VAL A 121 -11.51 9.94 8.47
N ILE A 122 -11.11 8.73 8.89
CA ILE A 122 -11.45 8.08 10.16
C ILE A 122 -10.21 8.10 11.06
#